data_AF-A0A0C3Q957-F1
#
_entry.id   AF-A0A0C3Q957-F1
#
_cell.length_a   1.000
_cell.length_b   1.000
_cell.length_c   1.000
_cell.angle_alpha   90.00
_cell.angle_beta   90.00
_cell.angle_gamma   90.00
#
_symmetry.space_group_name_H-M   'P 1'
#
loop_
_entity.id
_entity.type
_entity.pdbx_description
1 polymer ?
#
loop_
_entity_poly.entity_id
_entity_poly.type
_entity_poly.pdbx_seq_one_letter_code
_entity_poly.pdbx_strand_id
1 'polypeptide(L)'
;MLMTFGLVSVQSIPSTRVSRVTAVSLLDAIPKILTTTATPAAEQLYDALYTWNKIGSITVTSTSLNFFKQFLSTATAQTYSSSSAGYATIVAGVQQMADDFILINKQYTPSSGALSEQYTRSAGTPTSAADLTWSYAAALSAFNRRAGEVPTTWNSTGLTCSGTSTTTSSTSTGTSTSGTIAVTFNVYATTVWGENIYLTGSLSQLQSWSPTNAMILSASGYPTWSITVNLPASTYFEYKYIRKYNGATTWESDPNMSFTTPSSGSYILNDTWR
;
A
#
# COMPACT_ATOMS: atom_id res chain seq x y z
N MET A 1 1.47 -4.67 -4.95
CA MET A 1 0.25 -4.61 -5.77
C MET A 1 -0.27 -3.18 -5.67
N LEU A 2 0.12 -2.34 -6.62
CA LEU A 2 -0.29 -0.93 -6.70
C LEU A 2 -1.70 -0.93 -7.30
N MET A 3 -2.73 -0.57 -6.54
CA MET A 3 -4.03 -0.28 -7.15
C MET A 3 -3.92 1.06 -7.86
N THR A 4 -3.92 1.01 -9.19
CA THR A 4 -4.05 2.17 -10.07
C THR A 4 -5.33 2.92 -9.71
N PHE A 5 -5.20 4.15 -9.22
CA PHE A 5 -6.32 5.09 -9.15
C PHE A 5 -6.70 5.43 -10.60
N GLY A 6 -7.64 4.67 -11.15
CA GLY A 6 -8.25 4.98 -12.44
C GLY A 6 -8.98 6.31 -12.32
N LEU A 7 -8.43 7.36 -12.92
CA LEU A 7 -9.20 8.54 -13.30
C LEU A 7 -10.41 8.06 -14.09
N VAL A 8 -11.59 8.15 -13.48
CA VAL A 8 -12.85 7.82 -14.15
C VAL A 8 -13.03 8.84 -15.27
N SER A 9 -12.82 8.39 -16.51
CA SER A 9 -13.19 9.15 -17.70
C SER A 9 -14.69 9.39 -17.66
N VAL A 10 -15.09 10.66 -17.66
CA VAL A 10 -16.49 11.11 -17.77
C VAL A 10 -16.95 10.90 -19.22
N GLN A 11 -16.98 9.66 -19.68
CA GLN A 11 -17.57 9.32 -20.98
C GLN A 11 -18.80 8.43 -20.77
N SER A 12 -19.93 9.00 -21.19
CA SER A 12 -21.27 8.42 -21.35
C SER A 12 -22.11 8.17 -20.08
N ILE A 13 -22.76 9.22 -19.58
CA ILE A 13 -24.02 9.09 -18.83
C ILE A 13 -25.18 9.40 -19.81
N PRO A 14 -26.17 8.51 -19.98
CA PRO A 14 -27.33 8.74 -20.86
C PRO A 14 -28.17 9.96 -20.44
N SER A 15 -28.64 10.68 -21.44
CA SER A 15 -29.07 12.09 -21.45
C SER A 15 -30.37 12.46 -20.67
N THR A 16 -30.87 11.68 -19.72
CA THR A 16 -32.20 11.94 -19.12
C THR A 16 -32.22 12.38 -17.65
N ARG A 17 -31.08 12.61 -17.00
CA ARG A 17 -31.03 13.24 -15.66
C ARG A 17 -29.99 14.36 -15.59
N VAL A 18 -30.26 15.44 -16.33
CA VAL A 18 -29.51 16.69 -16.22
C VAL A 18 -30.03 17.46 -14.99
N SER A 19 -29.35 17.31 -13.85
CA SER A 19 -29.10 18.36 -12.84
C SER A 19 -28.41 17.75 -11.62
N ARG A 20 -27.12 18.08 -11.45
CA ARG A 20 -26.21 17.68 -10.35
C ARG A 20 -25.63 16.26 -10.46
N VAL A 21 -24.33 16.18 -10.75
CA VAL A 21 -23.52 14.98 -10.52
C VAL A 21 -23.36 14.86 -9.00
N THR A 22 -23.97 13.84 -8.39
CA THR A 22 -23.84 13.55 -6.96
C THR A 22 -22.66 12.61 -6.72
N ALA A 23 -22.08 12.60 -5.51
CA ALA A 23 -21.04 11.63 -5.14
C ALA A 23 -21.50 10.17 -5.40
N VAL A 24 -22.80 9.90 -5.22
CA VAL A 24 -23.44 8.61 -5.55
C VAL A 24 -23.24 8.26 -7.03
N SER A 25 -23.52 9.20 -7.94
CA SER A 25 -23.40 8.95 -9.39
C SER A 25 -21.96 8.67 -9.86
N LEU A 26 -20.95 9.18 -9.15
CA LEU A 26 -19.53 8.89 -9.43
C LEU A 26 -19.13 7.50 -8.92
N LEU A 27 -19.69 7.07 -7.80
CA LEU A 27 -19.43 5.75 -7.21
C LEU A 27 -20.23 4.64 -7.90
N ASP A 28 -21.37 4.93 -8.50
CA ASP A 28 -22.19 3.98 -9.27
C ASP A 28 -21.42 3.35 -10.45
N ALA A 29 -20.40 4.04 -10.97
CA ALA A 29 -19.51 3.51 -12.01
C ALA A 29 -18.57 2.41 -11.51
N ILE A 30 -18.38 2.23 -10.19
CA ILE A 30 -17.37 1.33 -9.60
C ILE A 30 -18.02 0.00 -9.18
N PRO A 31 -17.47 -1.18 -9.58
CA PRO A 31 -18.10 -2.50 -9.35
C PRO A 31 -18.42 -2.82 -7.88
N LYS A 32 -17.74 -2.16 -6.94
CA LYS A 32 -17.91 -2.25 -5.49
C LYS A 32 -17.68 -0.86 -4.88
N ILE A 33 -18.40 -0.53 -3.81
CA ILE A 33 -18.20 0.73 -3.10
C ILE A 33 -17.10 0.47 -2.07
N LEU A 34 -15.91 1.00 -2.28
CA LEU A 34 -14.81 0.84 -1.34
C LEU A 34 -14.96 1.89 -0.23
N THR A 35 -15.02 1.46 1.03
CA THR A 35 -14.92 2.35 2.20
C THR A 35 -13.66 3.22 2.07
N THR A 36 -12.58 2.58 1.57
CA THR A 36 -11.27 3.15 1.30
C THR A 36 -11.19 4.06 0.08
N THR A 37 -12.23 4.22 -0.75
CA THR A 37 -12.20 5.20 -1.85
C THR A 37 -13.07 6.42 -1.58
N ALA A 38 -14.19 6.26 -0.87
CA ALA A 38 -15.07 7.38 -0.54
C ALA A 38 -14.42 8.36 0.46
N THR A 39 -13.74 7.86 1.51
CA THR A 39 -13.08 8.75 2.49
C THR A 39 -11.88 9.50 1.91
N PRO A 40 -10.96 8.90 1.12
CA PRO A 40 -9.89 9.66 0.49
C PRO A 40 -10.38 10.63 -0.58
N ALA A 41 -11.48 10.32 -1.28
CA ALA A 41 -12.11 11.26 -2.22
C ALA A 41 -12.62 12.51 -1.48
N ALA A 42 -13.28 12.33 -0.32
CA ALA A 42 -13.67 13.45 0.53
C ALA A 42 -12.45 14.24 1.03
N GLU A 43 -11.39 13.55 1.50
CA GLU A 43 -10.15 14.16 1.98
C GLU A 43 -9.50 15.06 0.92
N GLN A 44 -9.39 14.59 -0.33
CA GLN A 44 -8.85 15.38 -1.43
C GLN A 44 -9.63 16.68 -1.67
N LEU A 45 -10.96 16.64 -1.54
CA LEU A 45 -11.81 17.83 -1.69
C LEU A 45 -11.64 18.78 -0.50
N TYR A 46 -11.55 18.27 0.73
CA TYR A 46 -11.25 19.10 1.91
C TYR A 46 -9.86 19.76 1.83
N ASP A 47 -8.85 19.04 1.36
CA ASP A 47 -7.51 19.59 1.13
C ASP A 47 -7.51 20.71 0.08
N ALA A 48 -8.29 20.55 -1.00
CA ALA A 48 -8.45 21.57 -2.03
C ALA A 48 -9.14 22.82 -1.45
N LEU A 49 -10.22 22.65 -0.69
CA LEU A 49 -10.93 23.74 -0.01
C LEU A 49 -10.02 24.49 0.96
N TYR A 50 -9.26 23.77 1.79
CA TYR A 50 -8.29 24.36 2.71
C TYR A 50 -7.26 25.22 1.95
N THR A 51 -6.72 24.67 0.85
CA THR A 51 -5.73 25.35 0.02
C THR A 51 -6.29 26.62 -0.63
N TRP A 52 -7.48 26.55 -1.21
CA TRP A 52 -8.13 27.71 -1.85
C TRP A 52 -8.52 28.80 -0.85
N ASN A 53 -8.95 28.42 0.36
CA ASN A 53 -9.23 29.37 1.43
C ASN A 53 -7.94 30.07 1.89
N LYS A 54 -6.83 29.32 2.01
CA LYS A 54 -5.53 29.87 2.41
C LYS A 54 -4.91 30.79 1.35
N ILE A 55 -5.04 30.45 0.07
CA ILE A 55 -4.54 31.26 -1.06
C ILE A 55 -5.48 32.44 -1.36
N GLY A 56 -6.77 32.31 -1.05
CA GLY A 56 -7.79 33.33 -1.30
C GLY A 56 -8.26 33.39 -2.76
N SER A 57 -8.02 32.34 -3.56
CA SER A 57 -8.50 32.24 -4.94
C SER A 57 -8.53 30.81 -5.48
N ILE A 58 -9.25 30.62 -6.58
CA ILE A 58 -9.31 29.36 -7.35
C ILE A 58 -8.97 29.67 -8.80
N THR A 59 -7.92 29.06 -9.34
CA THR A 59 -7.61 29.14 -10.78
C THR A 59 -8.21 27.95 -11.50
N VAL A 60 -9.19 28.21 -12.37
CA VAL A 60 -9.81 27.21 -13.24
C VAL A 60 -9.10 27.21 -14.58
N THR A 61 -8.59 26.05 -14.99
CA THR A 61 -7.96 25.85 -16.30
C THR A 61 -8.90 25.07 -17.24
N SER A 62 -8.51 24.95 -18.52
CA SER A 62 -9.22 24.10 -19.49
C SER A 62 -9.29 22.64 -19.03
N THR A 63 -8.24 22.14 -18.37
CA THR A 63 -8.18 20.77 -17.82
C THR A 63 -9.19 20.56 -16.69
N SER A 64 -9.31 21.51 -15.77
CA SER A 64 -10.19 21.38 -14.61
C SER A 64 -11.62 21.87 -14.87
N LEU A 65 -11.91 22.45 -16.04
CA LEU A 65 -13.16 23.15 -16.31
C LEU A 65 -14.41 22.27 -16.10
N ASN A 66 -14.36 21.02 -16.57
CA ASN A 66 -15.48 20.09 -16.44
C ASN A 66 -15.77 19.70 -14.99
N PHE A 67 -14.77 19.73 -14.11
CA PHE A 67 -14.99 19.55 -12.68
C PHE A 67 -15.81 20.71 -12.12
N PHE A 68 -15.36 21.95 -12.34
CA PHE A 68 -16.02 23.13 -11.78
C PHE A 68 -17.41 23.41 -12.35
N LYS A 69 -17.66 23.03 -13.62
CA LYS A 69 -18.99 23.14 -14.24
C LYS A 69 -20.09 22.31 -13.57
N GLN A 70 -19.71 21.34 -12.74
CA GLN A 70 -20.67 20.57 -11.93
C GLN A 70 -21.33 21.42 -10.83
N PHE A 71 -20.63 22.46 -10.35
CA PHE A 71 -21.10 23.36 -9.29
C PHE A 71 -21.56 24.72 -9.83
N LEU A 72 -20.82 25.25 -10.80
CA LEU A 72 -21.10 26.52 -11.46
C LEU A 72 -21.14 26.28 -12.97
N SER A 73 -22.33 26.06 -13.53
CA SER A 73 -22.50 25.72 -14.95
C SER A 73 -21.96 26.77 -15.92
N THR A 74 -21.94 28.04 -15.50
CA THR A 74 -21.40 29.18 -16.25
C THR A 74 -19.89 29.37 -16.07
N ALA A 75 -19.20 28.48 -15.36
CA ALA A 75 -17.77 28.59 -15.14
C ALA A 75 -16.98 28.60 -16.46
N THR A 76 -16.02 29.52 -16.55
CA THR A 76 -15.00 29.62 -17.59
C THR A 76 -13.60 29.44 -17.00
N ALA A 77 -12.61 29.23 -17.86
CA ALA A 77 -11.20 29.18 -17.45
C ALA A 77 -10.71 30.59 -17.07
N GLN A 78 -10.63 30.84 -15.77
CA GLN A 78 -10.22 32.11 -15.17
C GLN A 78 -9.87 31.90 -13.70
N THR A 79 -9.37 32.94 -13.04
CA THR A 79 -9.17 32.95 -11.59
C THR A 79 -10.35 33.60 -10.90
N TYR A 80 -10.99 32.86 -9.99
CA TYR A 80 -12.06 33.35 -9.11
C TYR A 80 -11.43 33.78 -7.78
N SER A 81 -11.51 35.08 -7.48
CA SER A 81 -11.10 35.63 -6.18
C SER A 81 -12.07 35.20 -5.07
N SER A 82 -11.57 35.03 -3.84
CA SER A 82 -12.39 34.75 -2.64
C SER A 82 -13.53 35.75 -2.41
N SER A 83 -13.40 36.98 -2.91
CA SER A 83 -14.46 38.01 -2.86
C SER A 83 -15.56 37.85 -3.93
N SER A 84 -15.42 36.92 -4.87
CA SER A 84 -16.38 36.74 -5.96
C SER A 84 -17.51 35.76 -5.60
N ALA A 85 -18.71 36.01 -6.14
CA ALA A 85 -19.84 35.07 -5.99
C ALA A 85 -19.56 33.69 -6.61
N GLY A 86 -18.75 33.66 -7.69
CA GLY A 86 -18.34 32.41 -8.34
C GLY A 86 -17.48 31.53 -7.42
N TYR A 87 -16.53 32.14 -6.69
CA TYR A 87 -15.73 31.42 -5.69
C TYR A 87 -16.61 30.84 -4.58
N ALA A 88 -17.51 31.64 -4.00
CA ALA A 88 -18.40 31.18 -2.94
C ALA A 88 -19.29 30.00 -3.39
N THR A 89 -19.81 30.06 -4.62
CA THR A 89 -20.61 28.98 -5.21
C THR A 89 -19.80 27.70 -5.39
N ILE A 90 -18.58 27.81 -5.92
CA ILE A 90 -17.68 26.66 -6.12
C ILE A 90 -17.31 26.03 -4.77
N VAL A 91 -16.88 26.83 -3.79
CA VAL A 91 -16.49 26.35 -2.46
C VAL A 91 -17.66 25.63 -1.77
N ALA A 92 -18.85 26.21 -1.79
CA ALA A 92 -20.04 25.58 -1.21
C ALA A 92 -20.39 24.26 -1.90
N GLY A 93 -20.33 24.21 -3.25
CA GLY A 93 -20.60 23.01 -4.03
C GLY A 93 -19.59 21.89 -3.76
N VAL A 94 -18.30 22.22 -3.70
CA VAL A 94 -17.23 21.25 -3.42
C VAL A 94 -17.31 20.76 -1.97
N GLN A 95 -17.61 21.62 -1.00
CA GLN A 95 -17.84 21.23 0.39
C GLN A 95 -19.01 20.25 0.50
N GLN A 96 -20.13 20.52 -0.18
CA GLN A 96 -21.27 19.62 -0.20
C GLN A 96 -20.90 18.27 -0.81
N MET A 97 -20.17 18.25 -1.93
CA MET A 97 -19.72 17.01 -2.56
C MET A 97 -18.83 16.18 -1.64
N ALA A 98 -17.91 16.83 -0.90
CA ALA A 98 -17.06 16.18 0.07
C ALA A 98 -17.87 15.56 1.22
N ASP A 99 -18.84 16.32 1.75
CA ASP A 99 -19.75 15.84 2.80
C ASP A 99 -20.63 14.68 2.30
N ASP A 100 -21.08 14.70 1.05
CA ASP A 100 -21.85 13.61 0.44
C ASP A 100 -21.06 12.30 0.39
N PHE A 101 -19.75 12.34 0.10
CA PHE A 101 -18.89 11.14 0.16
C PHE A 101 -18.83 10.55 1.58
N ILE A 102 -18.75 11.39 2.61
CA ILE A 102 -18.79 10.95 4.01
C ILE A 102 -20.15 10.35 4.35
N LEU A 103 -21.24 10.96 3.87
CA LEU A 103 -22.60 10.47 4.12
C LEU A 103 -22.86 9.10 3.47
N ILE A 104 -22.26 8.82 2.31
CA ILE A 104 -22.31 7.48 1.69
C ILE A 104 -21.67 6.45 2.61
N ASN A 105 -20.49 6.74 3.17
CA ASN A 105 -19.87 5.83 4.14
C ASN A 105 -20.73 5.67 5.40
N LYS A 106 -21.32 6.75 5.92
CA LYS A 106 -22.24 6.69 7.05
C LYS A 106 -23.46 5.79 6.77
N GLN A 107 -24.01 5.84 5.56
CA GLN A 107 -25.17 5.04 5.17
C GLN A 107 -24.91 3.53 5.27
N TYR A 108 -23.70 3.10 4.90
CA TYR A 108 -23.34 1.68 4.82
C TYR A 108 -22.53 1.17 6.02
N THR A 109 -22.11 2.08 6.90
CA THR A 109 -21.49 1.71 8.17
C THR A 109 -22.54 1.08 9.09
N PRO A 110 -22.33 -0.15 9.57
CA PRO A 110 -23.24 -0.80 10.51
C PRO A 110 -23.33 -0.02 11.83
N SER A 111 -24.36 -0.29 12.62
CA SER A 111 -24.57 0.34 13.93
C SER A 111 -23.43 0.09 14.93
N SER A 112 -22.61 -0.94 14.72
CA SER A 112 -21.38 -1.20 15.48
C SER A 112 -20.26 -0.20 15.19
N GLY A 113 -20.33 0.57 14.10
CA GLY A 113 -19.25 1.43 13.63
C GLY A 113 -18.12 0.69 12.90
N ALA A 114 -18.26 -0.61 12.67
CA ALA A 114 -17.22 -1.42 12.04
C ALA A 114 -16.98 -1.00 10.58
N LEU A 115 -15.72 -0.71 10.23
CA LEU A 115 -15.33 -0.33 8.87
C LEU A 115 -14.62 -1.50 8.16
N SER A 116 -15.33 -2.14 7.23
CA SER A 116 -14.74 -3.14 6.34
C SER A 116 -13.92 -2.49 5.22
N GLU A 117 -13.18 -3.31 4.48
CA GLU A 117 -12.50 -2.88 3.25
C GLU A 117 -13.51 -2.41 2.19
N GLN A 118 -14.65 -3.09 2.05
CA GLN A 118 -15.60 -2.89 0.95
C GLN A 118 -17.05 -3.01 1.41
N TYR A 119 -17.96 -2.40 0.65
CA TYR A 119 -19.40 -2.60 0.69
C TYR A 119 -19.91 -3.13 -0.66
N THR A 120 -20.91 -4.02 -0.62
CA THR A 120 -21.55 -4.52 -1.84
C THR A 120 -22.31 -3.41 -2.56
N ARG A 121 -22.24 -3.37 -3.90
CA ARG A 121 -22.92 -2.34 -4.71
C ARG A 121 -24.45 -2.35 -4.55
N SER A 122 -25.05 -3.55 -4.50
CA SER A 122 -26.51 -3.71 -4.54
C SER A 122 -27.21 -3.51 -3.20
N ALA A 123 -26.55 -3.86 -2.09
CA ALA A 123 -27.15 -3.87 -0.75
C ALA A 123 -26.36 -3.07 0.28
N GLY A 124 -25.19 -2.52 -0.08
CA GLY A 124 -24.35 -1.78 0.85
C GLY A 124 -23.78 -2.63 1.99
N THR A 125 -23.79 -3.96 1.84
CA THR A 125 -23.40 -4.88 2.89
C THR A 125 -21.88 -4.91 3.05
N PRO A 126 -21.34 -4.80 4.27
CA PRO A 126 -19.91 -4.99 4.52
C PRO A 126 -19.41 -6.31 3.95
N THR A 127 -18.29 -6.29 3.24
CA THR A 127 -17.66 -7.49 2.65
C THR A 127 -16.13 -7.36 2.65
N SER A 128 -15.45 -8.48 2.36
CA SER A 128 -13.99 -8.61 2.47
C SER A 128 -13.48 -8.47 3.91
N ALA A 129 -12.25 -7.98 4.11
CA ALA A 129 -11.65 -7.81 5.43
C ALA A 129 -12.54 -6.92 6.32
N ALA A 130 -13.02 -7.49 7.43
CA ALA A 130 -13.64 -6.76 8.51
C ALA A 130 -12.58 -5.96 9.27
N ASP A 131 -13.00 -4.82 9.85
CA ASP A 131 -12.16 -3.98 10.69
C ASP A 131 -10.79 -3.63 10.10
N LEU A 132 -10.78 -3.25 8.81
CA LEU A 132 -9.53 -2.93 8.14
C LEU A 132 -8.94 -1.64 8.72
N THR A 133 -7.75 -1.74 9.31
CA THR A 133 -7.03 -0.61 9.92
C THR A 133 -6.95 0.61 9.01
N TRP A 134 -6.76 0.40 7.71
CA TRP A 134 -6.70 1.49 6.74
C TRP A 134 -8.04 2.18 6.52
N SER A 135 -9.17 1.47 6.57
CA SER A 135 -10.50 2.11 6.50
C SER A 135 -10.71 3.07 7.67
N TYR A 136 -10.28 2.69 8.88
CA TYR A 136 -10.30 3.56 10.06
C TYR A 136 -9.37 4.75 9.90
N ALA A 137 -8.12 4.52 9.48
CA ALA A 137 -7.15 5.59 9.28
C ALA A 137 -7.62 6.62 8.23
N ALA A 138 -8.22 6.16 7.13
CA ALA A 138 -8.76 7.02 6.08
C ALA A 138 -9.98 7.83 6.54
N ALA A 139 -10.83 7.27 7.41
CA ALA A 139 -11.92 8.01 8.02
C ALA A 139 -11.40 9.12 8.94
N LEU A 140 -10.42 8.81 9.79
CA LEU A 140 -9.78 9.78 10.68
C LEU A 140 -9.09 10.91 9.90
N SER A 141 -8.33 10.60 8.85
CA SER A 141 -7.65 11.62 8.04
C SER A 141 -8.65 12.56 7.36
N ALA A 142 -9.72 12.02 6.78
CA ALA A 142 -10.78 12.83 6.18
C ALA A 142 -11.49 13.72 7.21
N PHE A 143 -11.78 13.22 8.41
CA PHE A 143 -12.39 14.01 9.48
C PHE A 143 -11.47 15.14 9.98
N ASN A 144 -10.18 14.86 10.12
CA ASN A 144 -9.18 15.86 10.46
C ASN A 144 -9.13 16.97 9.40
N ARG A 145 -9.11 16.63 8.10
CA ARG A 145 -9.17 17.63 7.03
C ARG A 145 -10.47 18.42 7.01
N ARG A 146 -11.60 17.78 7.25
CA ARG A 146 -12.89 18.46 7.39
C ARG A 146 -12.89 19.46 8.54
N ALA A 147 -12.20 19.16 9.63
CA ALA A 147 -12.02 20.05 10.79
C ALA A 147 -10.96 21.15 10.57
N GLY A 148 -10.27 21.16 9.41
CA GLY A 148 -9.19 22.10 9.11
C GLY A 148 -7.85 21.73 9.75
N GLU A 149 -7.73 20.53 10.33
CA GLU A 149 -6.47 20.01 10.84
C GLU A 149 -5.63 19.52 9.66
N VAL A 150 -4.45 20.10 9.46
CA VAL A 150 -3.52 19.74 8.38
C VAL A 150 -2.21 19.21 8.96
N PRO A 151 -1.51 18.30 8.26
CA PRO A 151 -0.25 17.79 8.76
C PRO A 151 0.82 18.87 8.64
N THR A 152 1.95 18.66 9.31
CA THR A 152 3.13 19.52 9.12
C THR A 152 3.54 19.52 7.64
N THR A 153 3.96 20.68 7.15
CA THR A 153 4.48 20.80 5.78
C THR A 153 5.67 19.87 5.57
N TRP A 154 5.68 19.17 4.44
CA TRP A 154 6.83 18.37 3.99
C TRP A 154 7.75 19.18 3.06
N ASN A 155 7.55 20.50 3.00
CA ASN A 155 8.32 21.47 2.22
C ASN A 155 8.31 21.19 0.71
N SER A 156 7.11 21.19 0.11
CA SER A 156 6.90 20.90 -1.32
C SER A 156 7.35 22.03 -2.27
N THR A 157 7.73 23.19 -1.75
CA THR A 157 8.09 24.36 -2.56
C THR A 157 9.51 24.24 -3.10
N GLY A 158 9.69 24.47 -4.40
CA GLY A 158 11.02 24.53 -5.02
C GLY A 158 11.68 23.17 -5.26
N LEU A 159 10.91 22.08 -5.19
CA LEU A 159 11.42 20.75 -5.53
C LEU A 159 11.80 20.68 -7.00
N THR A 160 13.00 20.17 -7.27
CA THR A 160 13.54 19.94 -8.61
C THR A 160 13.77 18.45 -8.82
N CYS A 161 13.58 17.98 -10.05
CA CYS A 161 13.90 16.61 -10.40
C CYS A 161 15.43 16.47 -10.49
N SER A 162 16.02 15.60 -9.66
CA SER A 162 17.41 15.17 -9.78
C SER A 162 17.44 13.68 -10.08
N GLY A 163 18.03 13.29 -11.22
CA GLY A 163 18.18 11.89 -11.62
C GLY A 163 19.26 11.14 -10.84
N THR A 164 19.88 11.77 -9.85
CA THR A 164 20.98 11.20 -9.07
C THR A 164 20.45 10.68 -7.73
N SER A 165 20.32 9.37 -7.63
CA SER A 165 20.07 8.73 -6.35
C SER A 165 21.36 8.73 -5.52
N THR A 166 21.38 9.51 -4.44
CA THR A 166 22.49 9.48 -3.49
C THR A 166 22.14 8.52 -2.36
N THR A 167 22.85 7.41 -2.27
CA THR A 167 22.78 6.48 -1.15
C THR A 167 23.50 7.07 0.05
N THR A 168 22.86 8.03 0.72
CA THR A 168 23.30 8.48 2.05
C THR A 168 22.64 7.58 3.09
N SER A 169 23.45 6.73 3.72
CA SER A 169 23.02 5.96 4.89
C SER A 169 22.77 6.94 6.02
N SER A 170 21.51 7.13 6.40
CA SER A 170 21.14 7.93 7.56
C SER A 170 21.55 7.17 8.83
N THR A 171 22.61 7.62 9.50
CA THR A 171 22.97 7.15 10.84
C THR A 171 21.93 7.72 11.81
N SER A 172 20.85 6.97 12.03
CA SER A 172 19.98 7.22 13.17
C SER A 172 20.77 6.91 14.44
N THR A 173 20.78 7.84 15.37
CA THR A 173 21.17 7.62 16.77
C THR A 173 20.11 6.76 17.44
N GLY A 174 20.03 5.51 17.02
CA GLY A 174 19.39 4.41 17.71
C GLY A 174 20.49 3.47 18.18
N THR A 175 20.50 3.19 19.47
CA THR A 175 21.29 2.14 20.11
C THR A 175 21.44 0.90 19.22
N SER A 176 22.69 0.48 19.04
CA SER A 176 23.18 -0.68 18.30
C SER A 176 22.16 -1.82 18.14
N THR A 177 21.78 -2.12 16.89
CA THR A 177 21.38 -3.48 16.53
C THR A 177 21.88 -3.79 15.12
N SER A 178 22.75 -4.79 15.06
CA SER A 178 23.27 -5.49 13.89
C SER A 178 22.30 -5.47 12.70
N GLY A 179 22.73 -4.91 11.56
CA GLY A 179 21.95 -4.99 10.33
C GLY A 179 21.78 -6.45 9.93
N THR A 180 20.58 -6.87 9.51
CA THR A 180 20.36 -8.20 8.94
C THR A 180 20.46 -8.16 7.41
N ILE A 181 20.99 -9.22 6.81
CA ILE A 181 21.19 -9.44 5.38
C ILE A 181 20.25 -10.54 4.91
N ALA A 182 19.56 -10.33 3.79
CA ALA A 182 18.79 -11.40 3.15
C ALA A 182 19.75 -12.35 2.41
N VAL A 183 19.81 -13.61 2.85
CA VAL A 183 20.59 -14.67 2.21
C VAL A 183 19.63 -15.68 1.58
N THR A 184 19.70 -15.84 0.26
CA THR A 184 18.93 -16.84 -0.48
C THR A 184 19.77 -18.09 -0.65
N PHE A 185 19.28 -19.20 -0.14
CA PHE A 185 19.86 -20.53 -0.26
C PHE A 185 19.17 -21.25 -1.40
N ASN A 186 19.90 -21.54 -2.46
CA ASN A 186 19.47 -22.39 -3.55
C ASN A 186 20.23 -23.71 -3.47
N VAL A 187 19.54 -24.83 -3.45
CA VAL A 187 20.16 -26.16 -3.53
C VAL A 187 19.59 -26.96 -4.68
N TYR A 188 20.45 -27.45 -5.56
CA TYR A 188 20.09 -28.42 -6.57
C TYR A 188 19.98 -29.81 -5.94
N ALA A 189 18.78 -30.37 -5.90
CA ALA A 189 18.51 -31.68 -5.31
C ALA A 189 17.36 -32.37 -6.04
N THR A 190 17.63 -33.53 -6.65
CA THR A 190 16.60 -34.39 -7.21
C THR A 190 15.94 -35.20 -6.09
N THR A 191 14.61 -35.21 -6.11
CA THR A 191 13.78 -35.85 -5.09
C THR A 191 12.73 -36.74 -5.73
N VAL A 192 12.32 -37.79 -5.01
CA VAL A 192 11.12 -38.55 -5.38
C VAL A 192 9.88 -37.96 -4.71
N TRP A 193 8.71 -38.34 -5.21
CA TRP A 193 7.45 -37.82 -4.70
C TRP A 193 7.29 -38.12 -3.19
N GLY A 194 6.97 -37.07 -2.41
CA GLY A 194 6.85 -37.15 -0.95
C GLY A 194 8.10 -36.72 -0.17
N GLU A 195 9.25 -36.55 -0.82
CA GLU A 195 10.44 -35.98 -0.18
C GLU A 195 10.38 -34.44 -0.15
N ASN A 196 10.91 -33.85 0.91
CA ASN A 196 11.07 -32.40 1.04
C ASN A 196 12.48 -32.06 1.53
N ILE A 197 13.02 -30.94 1.06
CA ILE A 197 14.32 -30.42 1.47
C ILE A 197 14.13 -29.31 2.51
N TYR A 198 14.94 -29.32 3.55
CA TYR A 198 14.96 -28.33 4.62
C TYR A 198 16.38 -27.83 4.89
N LEU A 199 16.48 -26.67 5.55
CA LEU A 199 17.73 -26.01 5.94
C LEU A 199 17.79 -25.84 7.46
N THR A 200 18.96 -26.10 8.04
CA THR A 200 19.29 -25.74 9.44
C THR A 200 20.78 -25.38 9.56
N GLY A 201 21.19 -24.73 10.64
CA GLY A 201 22.56 -24.28 10.83
C GLY A 201 22.83 -23.73 12.22
N SER A 202 24.02 -23.18 12.42
CA SER A 202 24.53 -22.78 13.74
C SER A 202 23.83 -21.55 14.34
N LEU A 203 23.30 -20.65 13.51
CA LEU A 203 22.58 -19.45 13.96
C LEU A 203 21.17 -19.78 14.45
N SER A 204 20.64 -18.96 15.36
CA SER A 204 19.26 -19.11 15.85
C SER A 204 18.23 -18.91 14.73
N GLN A 205 18.50 -18.00 13.78
CA GLN A 205 17.71 -17.81 12.57
C GLN A 205 17.73 -19.06 11.66
N LEU A 206 18.80 -19.86 11.75
CA LEU A 206 18.94 -21.16 11.09
C LEU A 206 18.55 -22.34 12.01
N GLN A 207 17.87 -22.06 13.12
CA GLN A 207 17.29 -23.05 14.03
C GLN A 207 18.31 -23.87 14.84
N SER A 208 19.56 -23.39 14.98
CA SER A 208 20.59 -23.95 15.87
C SER A 208 20.74 -25.48 15.75
N TRP A 209 20.90 -25.96 14.51
CA TRP A 209 21.05 -27.38 14.15
C TRP A 209 19.85 -28.29 14.48
N SER A 210 18.67 -27.74 14.77
CA SER A 210 17.46 -28.51 15.07
C SER A 210 16.89 -29.19 13.81
N PRO A 211 16.88 -30.53 13.72
CA PRO A 211 16.26 -31.24 12.60
C PRO A 211 14.74 -31.09 12.65
N THR A 212 14.16 -30.95 13.84
CA THR A 212 12.71 -30.84 14.04
C THR A 212 12.17 -29.53 13.53
N ASN A 213 12.87 -28.42 13.82
CA ASN A 213 12.44 -27.06 13.48
C ASN A 213 13.07 -26.55 12.17
N ALA A 214 13.81 -27.38 11.45
CA ALA A 214 14.45 -27.02 10.19
C ALA A 214 13.46 -26.39 9.21
N MET A 215 13.92 -25.41 8.45
CA MET A 215 13.07 -24.58 7.58
C MET A 215 12.88 -25.25 6.23
N ILE A 216 11.63 -25.39 5.77
CA ILE A 216 11.31 -26.02 4.48
C ILE A 216 11.68 -25.12 3.30
N LEU A 217 12.28 -25.68 2.26
CA LEU A 217 12.57 -24.97 1.01
C LEU A 217 11.40 -25.08 0.03
N SER A 218 11.24 -24.08 -0.84
CA SER A 218 10.28 -24.10 -1.95
C SER A 218 10.80 -24.90 -3.13
N ALA A 219 9.95 -25.78 -3.69
CA ALA A 219 10.22 -26.53 -4.93
C ALA A 219 9.82 -25.79 -6.22
N SER A 220 9.47 -24.50 -6.14
CA SER A 220 8.95 -23.74 -7.30
C SER A 220 9.90 -23.69 -8.50
N GLY A 221 11.21 -23.90 -8.28
CA GLY A 221 12.25 -23.95 -9.31
C GLY A 221 12.82 -25.36 -9.55
N TYR A 222 12.07 -26.43 -9.23
CA TYR A 222 12.55 -27.81 -9.29
C TYR A 222 13.30 -28.13 -10.61
N PRO A 223 14.50 -28.77 -10.56
CA PRO A 223 15.14 -29.46 -9.43
C PRO A 223 15.90 -28.57 -8.42
N THR A 224 15.79 -27.25 -8.53
CA THR A 224 16.36 -26.31 -7.55
C THR A 224 15.34 -25.97 -6.46
N TRP A 225 15.75 -26.15 -5.22
CA TRP A 225 14.99 -25.78 -4.02
C TRP A 225 15.51 -24.46 -3.47
N SER A 226 14.62 -23.58 -3.00
CA SER A 226 15.03 -22.23 -2.58
C SER A 226 14.35 -21.74 -1.30
N ILE A 227 15.09 -21.00 -0.46
CA ILE A 227 14.58 -20.23 0.68
C ILE A 227 15.42 -18.97 0.88
N THR A 228 14.79 -17.85 1.26
CA THR A 228 15.49 -16.63 1.68
C THR A 228 15.34 -16.44 3.19
N VAL A 229 16.45 -16.24 3.89
CA VAL A 229 16.51 -16.05 5.35
C VAL A 229 17.27 -14.77 5.68
N ASN A 230 16.75 -13.99 6.63
CA ASN A 230 17.45 -12.80 7.14
C ASN A 230 18.44 -13.21 8.24
N LEU A 231 19.74 -13.03 7.97
CA LEU A 231 20.84 -13.39 8.87
C LEU A 231 21.59 -12.15 9.36
N PRO A 232 22.22 -12.15 10.54
CA PRO A 232 23.01 -11.01 11.01
C PRO A 232 24.16 -10.70 10.04
N ALA A 233 24.43 -9.43 9.75
CA ALA A 233 25.52 -8.98 8.89
C ALA A 233 26.89 -9.30 9.50
N SER A 234 27.91 -9.39 8.63
CA SER A 234 29.31 -9.68 9.01
C SER A 234 29.48 -10.86 9.99
N THR A 235 28.61 -11.86 9.90
CA THR A 235 28.58 -12.99 10.82
C THR A 235 28.92 -14.29 10.10
N TYR A 236 29.86 -15.04 10.67
CA TYR A 236 30.18 -16.40 10.24
C TYR A 236 29.12 -17.37 10.74
N PHE A 237 28.69 -18.28 9.87
CA PHE A 237 27.80 -19.36 10.24
C PHE A 237 28.07 -20.62 9.43
N GLU A 238 27.57 -21.72 9.97
CA GLU A 238 27.55 -23.02 9.31
C GLU A 238 26.11 -23.45 9.09
N TYR A 239 25.88 -24.23 8.05
CA TYR A 239 24.56 -24.75 7.71
C TYR A 239 24.66 -26.10 7.02
N LYS A 240 23.53 -26.83 7.03
CA LYS A 240 23.31 -28.01 6.21
C LYS A 240 21.90 -28.11 5.69
N TYR A 241 21.78 -28.81 4.57
CA TYR A 241 20.50 -29.29 4.06
C TYR A 241 20.15 -30.66 4.65
N ILE A 242 18.86 -30.86 4.92
CA ILE A 242 18.30 -32.15 5.31
C ILE A 242 17.15 -32.52 4.38
N ARG A 243 17.06 -33.80 4.05
CA ARG A 243 15.97 -34.38 3.29
C ARG A 243 15.08 -35.16 4.25
N LYS A 244 13.78 -34.92 4.19
CA LYS A 244 12.81 -35.69 4.98
C LYS A 244 11.85 -36.46 4.09
N TYR A 245 11.63 -37.71 4.45
CA TYR A 245 10.69 -38.62 3.81
C TYR A 245 10.07 -39.55 4.85
N ASN A 246 8.73 -39.59 4.94
CA ASN A 246 8.00 -40.45 5.89
C ASN A 246 8.53 -40.41 7.34
N GLY A 247 8.96 -39.23 7.82
CA GLY A 247 9.49 -39.03 9.16
C GLY A 247 10.97 -39.36 9.34
N ALA A 248 11.62 -40.00 8.36
CA ALA A 248 13.08 -40.19 8.35
C ALA A 248 13.77 -38.90 7.92
N THR A 249 14.88 -38.56 8.57
CA THR A 249 15.72 -37.40 8.24
C THR A 249 17.08 -37.87 7.76
N THR A 250 17.44 -37.50 6.53
CA THR A 250 18.76 -37.76 5.94
C THR A 250 19.49 -36.42 5.81
N TRP A 251 20.70 -36.36 6.38
CA TRP A 251 21.57 -35.20 6.25
C TRP A 251 22.40 -35.31 4.97
N GLU A 252 22.80 -34.17 4.42
CA GLU A 252 23.87 -34.15 3.42
C GLU A 252 25.21 -34.60 4.03
N SER A 253 26.12 -35.05 3.15
CA SER A 253 27.44 -35.53 3.57
C SER A 253 28.33 -34.42 4.17
N ASP A 254 29.30 -34.82 5.00
CA ASP A 254 30.30 -33.91 5.57
C ASP A 254 31.29 -33.40 4.51
N PRO A 255 31.89 -32.20 4.70
CA PRO A 255 31.76 -31.29 5.85
C PRO A 255 30.55 -30.35 5.77
N ASN A 256 30.21 -29.72 6.89
CA ASN A 256 29.23 -28.61 6.95
C ASN A 256 29.56 -27.52 5.93
N MET A 257 28.52 -26.93 5.33
CA MET A 257 28.70 -25.72 4.54
C MET A 257 28.90 -24.54 5.49
N SER A 258 29.71 -23.56 5.09
CA SER A 258 29.95 -22.37 5.90
C SER A 258 30.04 -21.11 5.04
N PHE A 259 29.60 -20.00 5.61
CA PHE A 259 29.60 -18.72 4.92
C PHE A 259 29.71 -17.58 5.93
N THR A 260 30.23 -16.43 5.49
CA THR A 260 30.22 -15.18 6.27
C THR A 260 29.39 -14.16 5.51
N THR A 261 28.29 -13.70 6.12
CA THR A 261 27.43 -12.68 5.48
C THR A 261 28.20 -11.39 5.19
N PRO A 262 27.91 -10.68 4.09
CA PRO A 262 28.47 -9.34 3.86
C PRO A 262 28.00 -8.34 4.94
N SER A 263 28.60 -7.16 4.95
CA SER A 263 28.21 -6.08 5.86
C SER A 263 26.89 -5.38 5.48
N SER A 264 26.44 -5.53 4.23
CA SER A 264 25.17 -4.96 3.72
C SER A 264 24.68 -5.68 2.46
N GLY A 265 23.42 -5.46 2.07
CA GLY A 265 22.83 -5.96 0.84
C GLY A 265 22.09 -7.30 0.96
N SER A 266 22.21 -8.12 -0.08
CA SER A 266 21.70 -9.50 -0.13
C SER A 266 22.70 -10.41 -0.81
N TYR A 267 22.62 -11.70 -0.54
CA TYR A 267 23.52 -12.69 -1.14
C TYR A 267 22.77 -13.95 -1.56
N ILE A 268 23.24 -14.61 -2.61
CA ILE A 268 22.66 -15.87 -3.11
C ILE A 268 23.73 -16.95 -3.04
N LEU A 269 23.46 -17.99 -2.25
CA LEU A 269 24.23 -19.23 -2.19
C LEU A 269 23.62 -20.24 -3.16
N ASN A 270 24.44 -20.81 -4.03
CA ASN A 270 24.01 -21.84 -4.97
C ASN A 270 24.81 -23.11 -4.70
N ASP A 271 24.13 -24.09 -4.12
CA ASP A 271 24.68 -25.35 -3.66
C ASP A 271 24.12 -26.51 -4.48
N THR A 272 24.81 -27.65 -4.40
CA THR A 272 24.33 -28.93 -4.93
C THR A 272 24.35 -29.92 -3.79
N TRP A 273 23.26 -30.69 -3.64
CA TRP A 273 23.16 -31.73 -2.61
C TRP A 273 24.34 -32.71 -2.71
N ARG A 274 24.96 -33.04 -1.57
CA ARG A 274 26.11 -33.94 -1.45
C ARG A 274 25.80 -35.24 -0.73
#